data_AF-A0A7K3G0C3-F1
#
_entry.id   AF-A0A7K3G0C3-F1
#
_cell.length_a   1.000
_cell.length_b   1.000
_cell.length_c   1.000
_cell.angle_alpha   90.00
_cell.angle_beta   90.00
_cell.angle_gamma   90.00
#
_symmetry.space_group_name_H-M   'P 1'
#
loop_
_entity.id
_entity.type
_entity.pdbx_description
1 polymer ?
#
loop_
_entity_poly.entity_id
_entity_poly.type
_entity_poly.pdbx_seq_one_letter_code
_entity_poly.pdbx_strand_id
1 'polypeptide(L)'
;RLTPLRRSVAAHVKALGEGGTGPVEPAAASPKPSASARPTPSPAPVPVATDPATALGELAAAERTSSDGHVDALLAAPPEYARLLASVAASGAVHAYLLTEGARA
;
A
#
# COMPACT_ATOMS: atom_id res chain seq x y z
N ARG A 1 2.02 -8.44 20.47
CA ARG A 1 2.17 -6.97 20.71
C ARG A 1 1.87 -6.18 19.44
N LEU A 2 0.68 -6.33 18.83
CA LEU A 2 0.35 -5.70 17.54
C LEU A 2 -0.76 -4.65 17.63
N THR A 3 -1.35 -4.46 18.81
CA THR A 3 -2.46 -3.53 19.03
C THR A 3 -2.12 -2.08 18.63
N PRO A 4 -0.93 -1.53 18.98
CA PRO A 4 -0.55 -0.18 18.55
C PRO A 4 -0.38 -0.07 17.02
N LEU A 5 0.22 -1.10 16.40
CA LEU A 5 0.43 -1.15 14.95
C LEU A 5 -0.91 -1.19 14.19
N ARG A 6 -1.84 -2.05 14.63
CA ARG A 6 -3.18 -2.16 14.03
C ARG A 6 -3.97 -0.85 14.11
N ARG A 7 -3.81 -0.10 15.22
CA ARG A 7 -4.42 1.22 15.37
C ARG A 7 -3.84 2.24 14.38
N SER A 8 -2.53 2.22 14.16
CA SER A 8 -1.86 3.10 13.19
C SER A 8 -2.29 2.82 11.75
N VAL A 9 -2.37 1.53 11.38
CA VAL A 9 -2.84 1.11 10.04
C VAL A 9 -4.30 1.52 9.83
N ALA A 10 -5.18 1.31 10.82
CA ALA A 10 -6.57 1.75 10.73
C ALA A 10 -6.69 3.28 10.57
N ALA A 11 -5.83 4.06 11.23
CA ALA A 11 -5.79 5.52 11.08
C ALA A 11 -5.32 5.94 9.68
N HIS A 12 -4.31 5.27 9.12
CA HIS A 12 -3.83 5.53 7.75
C HIS A 12 -4.88 5.18 6.70
N VAL A 13 -5.49 3.99 6.81
CA VAL A 13 -6.57 3.57 5.90
C VAL A 13 -7.73 4.56 5.95
N LYS A 14 -8.08 5.06 7.15
CA LYS A 14 -9.10 6.12 7.31
C LYS A 14 -8.69 7.46 6.71
N ALA A 15 -7.41 7.84 6.81
CA ALA A 15 -6.91 9.09 6.22
C ALA A 15 -6.87 9.04 4.68
N LEU A 16 -6.57 7.86 4.13
CA LEU A 16 -6.47 7.60 2.69
C LEU A 16 -7.82 7.28 2.04
N GLY A 17 -8.78 6.73 2.81
CA GLY A 17 -10.15 6.47 2.38
C GLY A 17 -11.09 7.60 2.78
N GLU A 18 -11.45 8.45 1.81
CA GLU A 18 -12.40 9.57 1.90
C GLU A 18 -12.01 10.74 2.84
N GLY A 19 -11.60 11.86 2.24
CA GLY A 19 -11.57 13.19 2.87
C GLY A 19 -10.18 13.79 3.16
N GLY A 20 -9.10 13.11 2.82
CA GLY A 20 -7.72 13.53 3.13
C GLY A 20 -6.97 14.31 2.05
N THR A 21 -7.64 14.99 1.11
CA THR A 21 -6.97 15.88 0.14
C THR A 21 -7.59 17.28 0.17
N GLY A 22 -7.45 17.94 1.31
CA GLY A 22 -7.51 19.41 1.37
C GLY A 22 -6.14 19.92 1.79
N PRO A 23 -5.57 20.95 1.14
CA PRO A 23 -4.51 21.73 1.76
C PRO A 23 -5.02 22.23 3.12
N VAL A 24 -4.19 22.11 4.16
CA VAL A 24 -4.50 22.76 5.43
C VAL A 24 -4.31 24.27 5.23
N GLU A 25 -5.39 24.96 4.91
CA GLU A 25 -5.52 26.41 5.09
C GLU A 25 -6.80 26.74 5.88
N PRO A 26 -6.81 27.86 6.64
CA PRO A 26 -7.75 28.09 7.72
C PRO A 26 -9.17 28.38 7.22
N ALA A 27 -10.12 28.14 8.13
CA ALA A 27 -11.56 28.17 7.94
C ALA A 27 -12.12 29.27 7.02
N ALA A 28 -12.84 28.86 5.96
CA ALA A 28 -14.22 29.25 5.64
C ALA A 28 -14.55 28.88 4.18
N ALA A 29 -15.43 27.89 3.97
CA ALA A 29 -16.47 27.87 2.92
C ALA A 29 -17.09 26.47 2.83
N SER A 30 -18.41 26.42 2.90
CA SER A 30 -19.24 25.21 2.84
C SER A 30 -19.00 24.36 1.58
N PRO A 31 -18.84 23.03 1.67
CA PRO A 31 -18.71 22.18 0.49
C PRO A 31 -20.10 21.78 -0.07
N LYS A 32 -20.25 21.91 -1.40
CA LYS A 32 -21.32 21.28 -2.18
C LYS A 32 -21.04 19.77 -2.33
N PRO A 33 -22.06 18.90 -2.41
CA PRO A 33 -21.85 17.45 -2.49
C PRO A 33 -21.37 17.05 -3.89
N SER A 34 -20.11 16.60 -3.99
CA SER A 34 -19.59 15.90 -5.17
C SER A 34 -19.85 14.40 -5.00
N ALA A 35 -20.20 13.75 -6.11
CA ALA A 35 -20.82 12.43 -6.20
C ALA A 35 -20.10 11.34 -5.37
N SER A 36 -20.89 10.58 -4.61
CA SER A 36 -20.48 9.40 -3.85
C SER A 36 -19.60 8.45 -4.65
N ALA A 37 -18.32 8.37 -4.30
CA ALA A 37 -17.55 7.17 -4.57
C ALA A 37 -18.10 6.09 -3.63
N ARG A 38 -18.84 5.14 -4.20
CA ARG A 38 -19.38 3.99 -3.46
C ARG A 38 -18.23 3.29 -2.73
N PRO A 39 -18.35 2.96 -1.43
CA PRO A 39 -17.32 2.22 -0.72
C PRO A 39 -17.06 0.92 -1.48
N THR A 40 -15.84 0.74 -1.95
CA THR A 40 -15.42 -0.52 -2.56
C THR A 40 -15.45 -1.59 -1.47
N PRO A 41 -16.08 -2.75 -1.72
CA PRO A 41 -16.09 -3.82 -0.74
C PRO A 41 -14.64 -4.19 -0.42
N SER A 42 -14.30 -4.23 0.87
CA SER A 42 -13.00 -4.69 1.30
C SER A 42 -12.81 -6.12 0.76
N PRO A 43 -11.70 -6.41 0.06
CA PRO A 43 -11.47 -7.75 -0.47
C PRO A 43 -11.52 -8.75 0.69
N ALA A 44 -12.12 -9.91 0.42
CA ALA A 44 -12.16 -11.00 1.39
C ALA A 44 -10.73 -11.31 1.86
N PRO A 45 -10.52 -11.64 3.15
CA PRO A 45 -9.20 -11.95 3.66
C PRO A 45 -8.61 -13.11 2.85
N VAL A 46 -7.43 -12.87 2.28
CA VAL A 46 -6.68 -13.92 1.60
C VAL A 46 -6.24 -14.97 2.64
N PRO A 47 -6.49 -16.26 2.41
CA PRO A 47 -6.01 -17.30 3.30
C PRO A 47 -4.48 -17.27 3.31
N VAL A 48 -3.90 -17.37 4.51
CA VAL A 48 -2.45 -17.38 4.72
C VAL A 48 -2.04 -18.80 5.11
N ALA A 49 -0.92 -19.29 4.56
CA ALA A 49 -0.35 -20.57 4.98
C ALA A 49 -0.15 -20.65 6.51
N THR A 50 -0.44 -21.82 7.09
CA THR A 50 -0.28 -22.05 8.54
C THR A 50 1.19 -22.21 8.93
N ASP A 51 1.99 -22.78 8.02
CA ASP A 51 3.44 -22.88 8.19
C ASP A 51 4.09 -21.49 7.99
N PRO A 52 4.83 -20.97 8.98
CA PRO A 52 5.38 -19.62 8.93
C PRO A 52 6.39 -19.42 7.79
N ALA A 53 7.19 -20.43 7.46
CA ALA A 53 8.16 -20.32 6.37
C ALA A 53 7.45 -20.19 5.01
N THR A 54 6.41 -20.99 4.80
CA THR A 54 5.55 -20.93 3.62
C THR A 54 4.84 -19.58 3.52
N ALA A 55 4.27 -19.08 4.62
CA ALA A 55 3.59 -17.78 4.65
C ALA A 55 4.52 -16.61 4.31
N LEU A 56 5.77 -16.64 4.79
CA LEU A 56 6.77 -15.63 4.44
C LEU A 56 7.21 -15.73 2.97
N GLY A 57 7.31 -16.95 2.43
CA GLY A 57 7.58 -17.17 1.01
C GLY A 57 6.48 -16.62 0.10
N GLU A 58 5.22 -16.89 0.45
CA GLU A 58 4.05 -16.34 -0.26
C GLU A 58 4.03 -14.80 -0.19
N LEU A 59 4.31 -14.22 0.98
CA LEU A 59 4.39 -12.77 1.15
C LEU A 59 5.51 -12.16 0.29
N ALA A 60 6.70 -12.78 0.28
CA ALA A 60 7.81 -12.30 -0.53
C ALA A 60 7.49 -12.34 -2.04
N ALA A 61 6.80 -13.39 -2.50
CA ALA A 61 6.36 -13.50 -3.89
C ALA A 61 5.31 -12.44 -4.26
N ALA A 62 4.37 -12.17 -3.35
CA ALA A 62 3.36 -11.11 -3.53
C ALA A 62 4.01 -9.72 -3.59
N GLU A 63 4.98 -9.42 -2.71
CA GLU A 63 5.74 -8.16 -2.74
C GLU A 63 6.52 -8.00 -4.06
N ARG A 64 7.20 -9.06 -4.51
CA ARG A 64 7.92 -9.03 -5.81
C ARG A 64 6.96 -8.76 -6.97
N THR A 65 5.82 -9.45 -7.01
CA THR A 65 4.79 -9.26 -8.06
C THR A 65 4.26 -7.83 -8.07
N SER A 66 4.00 -7.24 -6.89
CA SER A 66 3.54 -5.85 -6.77
C SER A 66 4.61 -4.86 -7.25
N SER A 67 5.87 -5.07 -6.85
CA SER A 67 7.01 -4.28 -7.33
C SER A 67 7.18 -4.35 -8.84
N ASP A 68 7.11 -5.54 -9.43
CA ASP A 68 7.23 -5.73 -10.88
C ASP A 68 6.09 -5.01 -11.61
N GLY A 69 4.86 -5.08 -11.09
CA GLY A 69 3.73 -4.31 -11.62
C GLY A 69 3.95 -2.79 -11.58
N HIS A 70 4.60 -2.27 -10.53
CA HIS A 70 4.99 -0.86 -10.48
C HIS A 70 6.10 -0.52 -11.50
N VAL A 71 7.05 -1.43 -11.73
CA VAL A 71 8.09 -1.26 -12.77
C VAL A 71 7.47 -1.23 -14.16
N ASP A 72 6.53 -2.13 -14.46
CA ASP A 72 5.82 -2.14 -15.74
C ASP A 72 5.03 -0.85 -15.96
N ALA A 73 4.39 -0.33 -14.89
CA ALA A 73 3.65 0.93 -14.93
C ALA A 73 4.52 2.16 -15.25
N LEU A 74 5.85 2.10 -15.02
CA LEU A 74 6.77 3.19 -15.37
C LEU A 74 6.73 3.53 -16.85
N LEU A 75 6.53 2.53 -17.71
CA LEU A 75 6.58 2.69 -19.17
C LEU A 75 5.48 3.63 -19.70
N ALA A 76 4.37 3.74 -18.97
CA ALA A 76 3.23 4.58 -19.35
C ALA A 76 3.10 5.84 -18.49
N ALA A 77 3.95 6.03 -17.48
CA ALA A 77 3.82 7.10 -16.50
C ALA A 77 4.50 8.41 -16.96
N PRO A 78 3.90 9.59 -16.66
CA PRO A 78 4.59 10.88 -16.74
C PRO A 78 5.84 10.90 -15.83
N PRO A 79 6.86 11.72 -16.12
CA PRO A 79 8.18 11.60 -15.51
C PRO A 79 8.20 11.78 -13.99
N GLU A 80 7.41 12.69 -13.43
CA GLU A 80 7.32 12.88 -11.98
C GLU A 80 6.67 11.67 -11.28
N TYR A 81 5.61 11.12 -11.88
CA TYR A 81 4.93 9.94 -11.35
C TYR A 81 5.77 8.67 -11.49
N ALA A 82 6.51 8.55 -12.60
CA ALA A 82 7.46 7.47 -12.81
C ALA A 82 8.54 7.45 -11.71
N ARG A 83 9.06 8.61 -11.28
CA ARG A 83 10.04 8.67 -10.17
C ARG A 83 9.44 8.16 -8.85
N LEU A 84 8.18 8.49 -8.57
CA LEU A 84 7.49 8.00 -7.38
C LEU A 84 7.27 6.48 -7.45
N LEU A 85 6.75 5.99 -8.57
CA LEU A 85 6.57 4.55 -8.81
C LEU A 85 7.89 3.79 -8.72
N ALA A 86 8.99 4.34 -9.22
CA ALA A 86 10.30 3.73 -9.15
C ALA A 86 10.78 3.60 -7.69
N SER A 87 10.58 4.62 -6.86
CA SER A 87 10.89 4.55 -5.43
C SER A 87 10.02 3.51 -4.70
N VAL A 88 8.75 3.41 -5.04
CA VAL A 88 7.82 2.43 -4.45
C VAL A 88 8.21 1.01 -4.87
N ALA A 89 8.46 0.79 -6.16
CA ALA A 89 8.92 -0.48 -6.69
C ALA A 89 10.24 -0.93 -6.03
N ALA A 90 11.19 -0.02 -5.88
CA ALA A 90 12.47 -0.29 -5.21
C ALA A 90 12.26 -0.67 -3.73
N SER A 91 11.37 0.03 -3.00
CA SER A 91 11.04 -0.31 -1.61
C SER A 91 10.44 -1.72 -1.50
N GLY A 92 9.50 -2.10 -2.37
CA GLY A 92 8.92 -3.44 -2.36
C GLY A 92 9.93 -4.53 -2.75
N ALA A 93 10.86 -4.23 -3.65
CA ALA A 93 11.94 -5.16 -4.02
C ALA A 93 12.89 -5.41 -2.82
N VAL A 94 13.19 -4.37 -2.04
CA VAL A 94 13.96 -4.49 -0.79
C VAL A 94 13.19 -5.33 0.24
N HIS A 95 11.87 -5.13 0.39
CA HIS A 95 11.07 -5.95 1.30
C HIS A 95 11.08 -7.43 0.88
N ALA A 96 10.89 -7.72 -0.40
CA ALA A 96 10.96 -9.08 -0.92
C ALA A 96 12.34 -9.71 -0.64
N TYR A 97 13.43 -8.96 -0.83
CA TYR A 97 14.79 -9.42 -0.51
C TYR A 97 14.96 -9.72 0.98
N LEU A 98 14.51 -8.83 1.86
CA LEU A 98 14.63 -9.03 3.32
C LEU A 98 13.80 -10.23 3.79
N LEU A 99 12.62 -10.46 3.21
CA LEU A 99 11.78 -11.62 3.53
C LEU A 99 12.41 -12.95 3.09
N THR A 100 13.21 -12.96 2.02
CA THR A 100 13.84 -14.19 1.51
C THR A 100 15.25 -14.42 2.05
N GLU A 101 16.12 -13.41 2.01
CA GLU A 101 17.53 -13.54 2.40
C GLU A 101 17.78 -13.09 3.84
N GLY A 102 17.05 -12.07 4.32
CA GLY A 102 17.12 -11.65 5.73
C GLY A 102 16.54 -12.69 6.69
N ALA A 103 15.67 -13.59 6.23
CA ALA A 103 15.14 -14.70 7.02
C ALA A 103 16.06 -15.94 7.07
N ARG A 104 17.14 -15.96 6.27
CA ARG A 104 18.14 -17.04 6.24
C ARG A 104 19.35 -16.79 7.13
N ALA A 105 19.57 -15.54 7.53
CA ALA A 105 20.66 -15.10 8.42
C ALA A 105 20.28 -15.26 9.90
#